data_AF-A0A850YAY5-F1
#
_entry.id   AF-A0A850YAY5-F1
#
_cell.length_a   1.000
_cell.length_b   1.000
_cell.length_c   1.000
_cell.angle_alpha   90.00
_cell.angle_beta   90.00
_cell.angle_gamma   90.00
#
_symmetry.space_group_name_H-M   'P 1'
#
loop_
_entity.id
_entity.type
_entity.pdbx_description
1 polymer ?
#
loop_
_entity_poly.entity_id
_entity_poly.type
_entity_poly.pdbx_seq_one_letter_code
_entity_poly.pdbx_strand_id
1 'polypeptide(L)'
;DAGQEQLGARHCGSCGMLFAPGVPEDQLQHLRHHRRLREGLRHPGWKQERVVAEFWDGKIVLILPGDPRYALRKAQEVLELVDSELGFPGSSPGSLPDNFRIYLFVGTGKCILGCLLAQPIQQ
;
A
#
# COMPACT_ATOMS: atom_id res chain seq x y z
N ASP A 1 1.43 10.08 -41.99
CA ASP A 1 1.93 9.45 -40.76
C ASP A 1 1.03 9.93 -39.63
N ALA A 2 -0.02 9.15 -39.33
CA ALA A 2 -1.14 9.60 -38.50
C ALA A 2 -1.41 8.60 -37.38
N GLY A 3 -1.03 8.96 -36.15
CA GLY A 3 -1.94 8.82 -35.01
C GLY A 3 -1.95 7.52 -34.19
N GLN A 4 -0.84 6.78 -34.05
CA GLN A 4 -0.80 5.57 -33.20
C GLN A 4 0.09 5.68 -31.95
N GLU A 5 0.32 6.88 -31.40
CA GLU A 5 1.22 7.05 -30.24
C GLU A 5 0.67 6.55 -28.88
N GLN A 6 -0.59 6.11 -28.80
CA GLN A 6 -1.23 5.71 -27.52
C GLN A 6 -1.47 4.19 -27.38
N LEU A 7 -1.08 3.36 -28.35
CA LEU A 7 -1.33 1.91 -28.31
C LEU A 7 -0.29 1.13 -27.50
N GLY A 8 0.88 1.72 -27.24
CA GLY A 8 1.94 1.07 -26.47
C GLY A 8 1.63 1.00 -24.97
N ALA A 9 1.88 -0.15 -24.35
CA ALA A 9 1.82 -0.30 -22.90
C ALA A 9 2.89 0.58 -22.22
N ARG A 10 2.52 1.27 -21.14
CA ARG A 10 3.43 2.11 -20.35
C ARG A 10 3.16 1.97 -18.85
N HIS A 11 4.17 2.24 -18.04
CA HIS A 11 4.01 2.29 -16.59
C HIS A 11 3.46 3.65 -16.15
N CYS A 12 2.49 3.62 -15.25
CA CYS A 12 2.02 4.82 -14.58
C CYS A 12 3.09 5.34 -13.60
N GLY A 13 3.56 6.58 -13.78
CA GLY A 13 4.61 7.16 -12.93
C GLY A 13 4.23 7.33 -11.45
N SER A 14 2.95 7.24 -11.10
CA SER A 14 2.49 7.42 -9.72
C SER A 14 1.99 6.16 -9.03
N CYS A 15 1.46 5.17 -9.77
CA CYS A 15 0.99 3.90 -9.19
C CYS A 15 1.76 2.68 -9.68
N GLY A 16 2.70 2.85 -10.62
CA GLY A 16 3.55 1.77 -11.14
C GLY A 16 2.87 0.80 -12.10
N MET A 17 1.53 0.78 -12.19
CA MET A 17 0.80 -0.15 -13.05
C MET A 17 1.18 -0.01 -14.54
N LEU A 18 1.46 -1.13 -15.19
CA LEU A 18 1.60 -1.24 -16.65
C LEU A 18 0.20 -1.30 -17.30
N PHE A 19 -0.08 -0.41 -18.25
CA PHE A 19 -1.37 -0.37 -18.96
C PHE A 19 -1.22 0.23 -20.36
N ALA A 20 -2.11 -0.11 -21.29
CA ALA A 20 -2.21 0.52 -22.61
C ALA A 20 -3.25 1.67 -22.61
N PRO A 21 -2.85 2.95 -22.74
CA PRO A 21 -3.78 4.08 -22.66
C PRO A 21 -4.81 4.12 -23.78
N GLY A 22 -4.46 3.62 -24.96
CA GLY A 22 -5.34 3.56 -26.13
C GLY A 22 -6.33 2.40 -26.11
N VAL A 23 -6.27 1.51 -25.12
CA VAL A 23 -7.23 0.42 -24.91
C VAL A 23 -8.18 0.83 -23.78
N PRO A 24 -9.47 1.10 -24.07
CA PRO A 24 -10.42 1.62 -23.08
C PRO A 24 -10.55 0.74 -21.82
N GLU A 25 -10.49 -0.57 -21.98
CA GLU A 25 -10.58 -1.55 -20.90
C GLU A 25 -9.38 -1.44 -19.94
N ASP A 26 -8.16 -1.39 -20.48
CA ASP A 26 -6.92 -1.18 -19.72
C ASP A 26 -6.93 0.18 -19.01
N GLN A 27 -7.38 1.24 -19.69
CA GLN A 27 -7.47 2.57 -19.10
C GLN A 27 -8.45 2.58 -17.92
N LEU A 28 -9.60 1.92 -18.06
CA LEU A 28 -10.59 1.80 -16.98
C LEU A 28 -10.04 0.99 -15.80
N GLN A 29 -9.33 -0.10 -16.07
CA GLN A 29 -8.67 -0.90 -15.04
C GLN A 29 -7.60 -0.09 -14.30
N HIS A 30 -6.77 0.65 -15.04
CA HIS A 30 -5.77 1.56 -14.47
C HIS A 30 -6.42 2.59 -13.54
N LEU A 31 -7.51 3.25 -13.95
CA LEU A 31 -8.19 4.24 -13.11
C LEU A 31 -8.73 3.64 -11.81
N ARG A 32 -9.31 2.44 -11.87
CA ARG A 32 -9.82 1.73 -10.69
C ARG A 32 -8.69 1.34 -9.74
N HIS A 33 -7.62 0.75 -10.27
CA HIS A 33 -6.43 0.38 -9.50
C HIS A 33 -5.78 1.61 -8.87
N HIS A 34 -5.56 2.67 -9.66
CA HIS A 34 -4.94 3.91 -9.22
C HIS A 34 -5.71 4.55 -8.06
N ARG A 35 -7.04 4.59 -8.14
CA ARG A 35 -7.90 5.10 -7.07
C ARG A 35 -7.75 4.24 -5.80
N ARG A 36 -7.89 2.92 -5.93
CA ARG A 36 -7.79 1.98 -4.80
C ARG A 36 -6.45 2.11 -4.08
N LEU A 37 -5.34 2.15 -4.83
CA LEU A 37 -3.99 2.26 -4.28
C LEU A 37 -3.80 3.60 -3.55
N ARG A 38 -4.19 4.72 -4.16
CA ARG A 38 -4.02 6.05 -3.55
C ARG A 38 -4.86 6.25 -2.30
N GLU A 39 -6.09 5.74 -2.28
CA GLU A 39 -6.95 5.80 -1.10
C GLU A 39 -6.41 4.90 0.02
N GLY A 40 -6.06 3.64 -0.30
CA GLY A 40 -5.60 2.67 0.68
C GLY A 40 -4.16 2.88 1.17
N LEU A 41 -3.32 3.67 0.51
CA LEU A 41 -2.01 4.09 1.04
C LEU A 41 -2.01 5.45 1.72
N ARG A 42 -3.12 6.20 1.68
CA ARG A 42 -3.21 7.51 2.33
C ARG A 42 -3.11 7.39 3.85
N HIS A 43 -2.23 8.21 4.45
CA HIS A 43 -2.02 8.30 5.90
C HIS A 43 -1.99 9.77 6.34
N PRO A 44 -3.15 10.38 6.65
CA PRO A 44 -3.24 11.80 6.94
C PRO A 44 -2.56 12.22 8.26
N GLY A 45 -2.14 11.24 9.06
CA GLY A 45 -1.68 11.38 10.44
C GLY A 45 -2.75 10.96 11.45
N TRP A 46 -2.33 10.32 12.54
CA TRP A 46 -3.18 9.98 13.68
C TRP A 46 -2.88 10.87 14.89
N LYS A 47 -3.85 10.95 15.81
CA LYS A 47 -3.68 11.72 17.06
C LYS A 47 -2.57 11.16 17.94
N GLN A 48 -2.39 9.83 17.91
CA GLN A 48 -1.31 9.14 18.59
C GLN A 48 -0.68 8.17 17.62
N GLU A 49 0.63 8.31 17.42
CA GLU A 49 1.44 7.44 16.57
C GLU A 49 2.66 6.99 17.36
N ARG A 50 2.98 5.71 17.29
CA ARG A 50 4.23 5.19 17.83
C ARG A 50 5.32 5.29 16.76
N VAL A 51 5.93 6.47 16.67
CA VAL A 51 7.07 6.71 15.78
C VAL A 51 8.31 6.05 16.38
N VAL A 52 8.97 5.18 15.61
CA VAL A 52 10.17 4.43 16.05
C VAL A 52 11.44 4.87 15.32
N ALA A 53 11.31 5.63 14.24
CA ALA A 53 12.42 6.29 13.56
C ALA A 53 11.91 7.48 12.73
N GLU A 54 12.73 8.53 12.60
CA GLU A 54 12.46 9.71 11.78
C GLU A 54 13.60 9.92 10.79
N PHE A 55 13.24 10.40 9.61
CA PHE A 55 14.14 10.64 8.48
C PHE A 55 13.79 11.99 7.84
N TRP A 56 14.64 12.47 6.93
CA TRP A 56 14.41 13.73 6.22
C TRP A 56 13.23 13.65 5.24
N ASP A 57 12.88 12.46 4.78
CA ASP A 57 11.83 12.17 3.79
C ASP A 57 10.60 11.45 4.38
N GLY A 58 10.60 11.16 5.68
CA GLY A 58 9.48 10.46 6.31
C GLY A 58 9.78 9.95 7.71
N LYS A 59 8.98 8.97 8.14
CA LYS A 59 9.11 8.33 9.46
C LYS A 59 8.60 6.91 9.45
N ILE A 60 9.04 6.10 10.40
CA ILE A 60 8.53 4.74 10.61
C ILE A 60 7.58 4.74 11.81
N VAL A 61 6.36 4.27 11.58
CA VAL A 61 5.33 4.05 12.61
C VAL A 61 5.21 2.55 12.89
N LEU A 62 5.23 2.18 14.16
CA LEU A 62 5.05 0.79 14.62
C LEU A 62 3.62 0.56 15.12
N ILE A 63 2.98 -0.48 14.60
CA ILE A 63 1.66 -0.98 15.01
C ILE A 63 1.83 -2.33 15.71
N LEU A 64 1.16 -2.49 16.85
CA LEU A 64 1.15 -3.68 17.70
C LEU A 64 -0.29 -4.23 17.88
N PRO A 65 -0.47 -5.51 18.28
CA PRO A 65 -1.78 -6.14 18.43
C PRO A 65 -2.77 -5.39 19.34
N GLY A 66 -2.27 -4.68 20.36
CA GLY A 66 -3.09 -3.92 21.32
C GLY A 66 -3.42 -2.48 20.91
N ASP A 67 -3.00 -2.05 19.72
CA ASP A 67 -3.24 -0.68 19.28
C ASP A 67 -4.70 -0.40 18.91
N PRO A 68 -5.10 0.88 18.82
CA PRO A 68 -6.47 1.24 18.44
C PRO A 68 -6.92 0.60 17.12
N ARG A 69 -8.21 0.24 17.04
CA ARG A 69 -8.80 -0.43 15.86
C ARG A 69 -8.55 0.27 14.53
N TYR A 70 -8.45 1.60 14.51
CA TYR A 70 -8.16 2.33 13.28
C TYR A 70 -6.75 2.03 12.74
N ALA A 71 -5.78 1.80 13.62
CA ALA A 71 -4.40 1.49 13.24
C ALA A 71 -4.31 0.06 12.71
N LEU A 72 -4.94 -0.89 13.41
CA LEU A 72 -5.04 -2.29 12.99
C LEU A 72 -5.74 -2.42 11.63
N ARG A 73 -6.87 -1.73 11.45
CA ARG A 73 -7.59 -1.72 10.17
C ARG A 73 -6.75 -1.13 9.05
N LYS A 74 -5.99 -0.07 9.32
CA LYS A 74 -5.11 0.52 8.31
C LYS A 74 -3.98 -0.42 7.91
N ALA A 75 -3.37 -1.09 8.88
CA ALA A 75 -2.34 -2.09 8.62
C ALA A 75 -2.88 -3.23 7.76
N GLN A 76 -4.06 -3.74 8.07
CA GLN A 76 -4.70 -4.79 7.30
C GLN A 76 -5.05 -4.35 5.87
N GLU A 77 -5.60 -3.15 5.68
CA GLU A 77 -5.84 -2.57 4.35
C GLU A 77 -4.56 -2.49 3.51
N VAL A 78 -3.44 -2.09 4.11
CA VAL A 78 -2.13 -2.01 3.43
C VAL A 78 -1.62 -3.40 3.05
N LEU A 79 -1.73 -4.39 3.94
CA LEU A 79 -1.32 -5.77 3.65
C LEU A 79 -2.17 -6.38 2.52
N GLU A 80 -3.49 -6.17 2.55
CA GLU A 80 -4.40 -6.62 1.49
C GLU A 80 -4.08 -5.98 0.12
N LEU A 81 -3.61 -4.72 0.11
CA LEU A 81 -3.11 -4.09 -1.11
C LEU A 81 -1.83 -4.76 -1.58
N VAL A 82 -0.86 -4.99 -0.69
CA VAL A 82 0.41 -5.65 -1.03
C VAL A 82 0.16 -7.05 -1.59
N ASP A 83 -0.69 -7.86 -0.95
CA ASP A 83 -1.04 -9.20 -1.44
C ASP A 83 -1.70 -9.15 -2.82
N SER A 84 -2.57 -8.16 -3.05
CA SER A 84 -3.20 -7.92 -4.36
C SER A 84 -2.17 -7.57 -5.44
N GLU A 85 -1.16 -6.76 -5.12
CA GLU A 85 -0.08 -6.38 -6.05
C GLU A 85 0.88 -7.54 -6.34
N LEU A 86 1.08 -8.45 -5.37
CA LEU A 86 1.90 -9.65 -5.53
C LEU A 86 1.17 -10.80 -6.24
N GLY A 87 -0.12 -10.64 -6.58
CA GLY A 87 -0.90 -11.67 -7.25
C GLY A 87 -1.45 -12.76 -6.33
N PHE A 88 -1.55 -12.48 -5.02
CA PHE A 88 -2.18 -13.35 -4.01
C PHE A 88 -3.50 -12.75 -3.47
N PRO A 89 -4.47 -12.34 -4.31
CA PRO A 89 -5.74 -11.84 -3.81
C PRO A 89 -6.49 -12.97 -3.08
N GLY A 90 -6.54 -12.90 -1.75
CA GLY A 90 -7.30 -13.84 -0.95
C GLY A 90 -6.56 -15.11 -0.51
N SER A 91 -5.22 -15.14 -0.51
CA SER A 91 -4.54 -15.90 0.56
C SER A 91 -5.17 -15.43 1.85
N SER A 92 -5.87 -16.35 2.54
CA SER A 92 -6.87 -16.11 3.57
C SER A 92 -6.66 -14.80 4.34
N PRO A 93 -7.72 -14.05 4.72
CA PRO A 93 -7.60 -13.01 5.74
C PRO A 93 -7.27 -13.70 7.07
N GLY A 94 -6.04 -14.21 7.18
CA GLY A 94 -5.47 -14.68 8.41
C GLY A 94 -5.43 -13.44 9.24
N SER A 95 -6.30 -13.40 10.26
CA SER A 95 -6.23 -12.41 11.31
C SER A 95 -4.77 -12.12 11.61
N LEU A 96 -4.43 -10.84 11.74
CA LEU A 96 -3.08 -10.43 12.11
C LEU A 96 -2.54 -11.37 13.21
N PRO A 97 -1.38 -12.01 13.01
CA PRO A 97 -0.88 -13.04 13.92
C PRO A 97 -0.77 -12.52 15.36
N ASP A 98 -1.05 -13.33 16.38
CA ASP A 98 -1.17 -12.85 17.77
C ASP A 98 0.01 -11.98 18.26
N ASN A 99 1.24 -12.29 17.82
CA ASN A 99 2.45 -11.55 18.17
C ASN A 99 3.11 -10.86 16.97
N PHE A 100 2.35 -10.09 16.19
CA PHE A 100 2.91 -9.34 15.08
C PHE A 100 3.58 -8.02 15.49
N ARG A 101 4.47 -7.52 14.62
CA ARG A 101 4.90 -6.11 14.58
C ARG A 101 4.80 -5.61 13.15
N ILE A 102 4.03 -4.55 12.93
CA ILE A 102 3.93 -3.92 11.61
C ILE A 102 4.62 -2.57 11.63
N TYR A 103 5.53 -2.36 10.70
CA TYR A 103 6.23 -1.10 10.50
C TYR A 103 5.74 -0.49 9.19
N LEU A 104 5.26 0.75 9.26
CA LEU A 104 4.85 1.52 8.11
C LEU A 104 5.81 2.69 7.92
N PHE A 105 6.42 2.79 6.75
CA PHE A 105 7.14 4.00 6.36
C PHE A 105 6.15 5.01 5.78
N VAL A 106 6.01 6.15 6.44
CA VAL A 106 5.12 7.25 6.05
C VAL A 106 5.97 8.39 5.52
N GLY A 107 5.84 8.71 4.23
CA GLY A 107 6.55 9.82 3.61
C GLY A 107 5.97 11.18 3.96
N THR A 108 6.72 12.24 3.70
CA THR A 108 6.29 13.65 3.90
C THR A 108 4.96 14.00 3.21
N GLY A 109 4.66 13.34 2.09
CA GLY A 109 3.39 13.45 1.35
C GLY A 109 2.18 12.81 2.04
N LYS A 110 2.28 12.37 3.31
CA LYS A 110 1.20 11.72 4.07
C LYS A 110 0.67 10.46 3.39
N CYS A 111 1.60 9.68 2.84
CA CYS A 111 1.35 8.43 2.14
C CYS A 111 2.28 7.35 2.70
N ILE A 112 1.77 6.13 2.80
CA ILE A 112 2.56 4.96 3.16
C ILE A 112 3.33 4.54 1.92
N LEU A 113 4.66 4.51 2.03
CA LEU A 113 5.56 4.14 0.93
C LEU A 113 6.25 2.80 1.16
N GLY A 114 6.12 2.22 2.37
CA GLY A 114 6.66 0.92 2.70
C GLY A 114 5.93 0.28 3.87
N CYS A 115 5.87 -1.05 3.88
CA CYS A 115 5.29 -1.86 4.93
C CYS A 115 6.16 -3.08 5.21
N LEU A 116 6.34 -3.43 6.48
CA LEU A 116 7.02 -4.63 6.93
C LEU A 116 6.21 -5.29 8.04
N LEU A 117 5.82 -6.54 7.83
CA LEU A 117 5.21 -7.42 8.84
C LEU A 117 6.29 -8.35 9.39
N ALA A 118 6.51 -8.31 10.70
CA ALA A 118 7.42 -9.21 11.41
C ALA A 118 6.67 -10.05 12.43
N GLN A 119 7.08 -11.30 12.57
CA GLN A 119 6.59 -12.24 13.57
C GLN A 119 7.79 -12.91 14.25
N PRO A 120 7.70 -13.21 15.57
CA PRO A 120 8.71 -14.03 16.23
C PRO A 120 8.66 -15.44 15.67
N ILE A 121 9.84 -16.01 15.42
CA ILE A 121 10.00 -17.43 15.10
C ILE A 121 10.37 -18.18 16.37
N GLN A 122 9.87 -19.40 16.53
CA GLN A 122 10.38 -20.34 17.51
C GLN A 122 11.46 -21.20 16.83
N GLN A 123 12.58 -21.40 17.51
CA GLN A 123 13.63 -22.35 17.11
C GLN A 123 13.28 -23.76 17.57
#